data_AF-A0A957C3C5-F1
#
_entry.id   AF-A0A957C3C5-F1
#
_cell.length_a   1.000
_cell.length_b   1.000
_cell.length_c   1.000
_cell.angle_alpha   90.00
_cell.angle_beta   90.00
_cell.angle_gamma   90.00
#
_symmetry.space_group_name_H-M   'P 1'
#
loop_
_entity.id
_entity.type
_entity.pdbx_description
1 polymer ?
#
loop_
_entity_poly.entity_id
_entity_poly.type
_entity_poly.pdbx_seq_one_letter_code
_entity_poly.pdbx_strand_id
1 'polypeptide(L)' 'MNERYLDVTQEAGAALFRRAIVGEVIMLNLLRFRDVADYAATPELAPEESISGREAYQKYIDHTL' A
#
# COMPACT_ATOMS: atom_id res chain seq x y z
N MET A 1 6.59 -0.37 -19.22
CA MET A 1 6.93 -0.93 -17.89
C MET A 1 5.66 -1.53 -17.31
N ASN A 2 5.63 -2.84 -17.05
CA ASN A 2 4.45 -3.56 -16.54
C ASN A 2 4.67 -4.10 -15.11
N GLU A 3 5.77 -3.71 -14.46
CA GLU A 3 6.09 -4.09 -13.09
C GLU A 3 5.32 -3.24 -12.09
N ARG A 4 4.80 -3.90 -11.04
CA ARG A 4 4.03 -3.28 -9.96
C ARG A 4 4.74 -3.62 -8.66
N TYR A 5 5.07 -2.60 -7.88
CA TYR A 5 5.68 -2.74 -6.56
C TYR A 5 4.60 -2.41 -5.52
N LEU A 6 3.81 -3.41 -5.16
CA LEU A 6 2.70 -3.25 -4.19
C LEU A 6 3.12 -3.64 -2.77
N ASP A 7 4.03 -4.61 -2.65
CA ASP A 7 4.52 -5.13 -1.39
C ASP A 7 6.05 -5.07 -1.32
N VAL A 8 6.57 -4.98 -0.10
CA VAL A 8 8.01 -5.12 0.16
C VAL A 8 8.39 -6.60 0.23
N THR A 9 9.56 -6.97 -0.30
CA THR A 9 10.06 -8.35 -0.11
C THR A 9 10.54 -8.55 1.33
N GLN A 10 10.54 -9.80 1.80
CA GLN A 10 11.03 -10.15 3.14
C GLN A 10 12.50 -9.73 3.32
N GLU A 11 13.31 -9.90 2.29
CA GLU A 11 14.74 -9.56 2.29
C GLU A 11 14.95 -8.05 2.40
N ALA A 12 14.17 -7.25 1.67
CA ALA A 12 14.24 -5.80 1.72
C ALA A 12 13.79 -5.25 3.08
N GLY A 13 12.72 -5.81 3.66
CA GLY A 13 12.27 -5.50 5.01
C GLY A 13 13.35 -5.79 6.06
N ALA A 14 13.91 -7.00 6.05
CA ALA A 14 15.00 -7.37 6.95
C ALA A 14 16.23 -6.46 6.79
N ALA A 15 16.57 -6.09 5.56
CA ALA A 15 17.68 -5.17 5.28
C ALA A 15 17.46 -3.77 5.85
N LEU A 16 16.22 -3.25 5.85
CA LEU A 16 15.89 -1.96 6.45
C LEU A 16 16.11 -1.98 7.96
N PHE A 17 15.58 -2.98 8.67
CA PHE A 17 15.70 -3.08 10.13
C PHE A 17 17.14 -3.29 10.60
N ARG A 18 17.95 -4.06 9.86
CA ARG A 18 19.37 -4.28 10.18
C ARG A 18 20.23 -3.01 10.15
N ARG A 19 19.77 -1.92 9.51
CA ARG A 19 20.51 -0.65 9.48
C ARG A 19 20.55 0.04 10.84
N ALA A 20 19.71 -0.39 11.80
CA ALA A 20 19.66 0.18 13.16
C ALA A 20 19.62 1.71 13.14
N ILE A 21 18.76 2.29 12.29
CA ILE A 21 18.62 3.74 12.12
C ILE A 21 18.17 4.32 13.47
N VAL A 22 18.92 5.30 13.97
CA VAL A 22 18.61 6.03 15.19
C VAL A 22 18.05 7.40 14.81
N GLY A 23 16.98 7.81 15.49
CA GLY A 23 16.28 9.07 15.23
C GLY A 23 15.00 8.88 14.42
N GLU A 24 14.42 10.00 13.99
CA GLU A 24 13.16 10.01 13.24
C GLU A 24 13.33 9.42 11.84
N VAL A 25 12.34 8.63 11.42
CA VAL A 25 12.27 8.06 10.08
C VAL A 25 11.07 8.67 9.35
N ILE A 26 11.33 9.34 8.23
CA ILE A 26 10.28 9.86 7.35
C ILE A 26 10.00 8.84 6.26
N MET A 27 8.77 8.30 6.25
CA MET A 27 8.31 7.34 5.25
C MET A 27 7.70 8.08 4.04
N LEU A 28 8.51 8.29 3.00
CA LEU A 28 8.05 8.90 1.74
C LEU A 28 7.24 7.90 0.92
N ASN A 29 5.98 8.23 0.64
CA ASN A 29 5.09 7.43 -0.19
C ASN A 29 4.88 8.08 -1.57
N LEU A 30 5.18 7.35 -2.64
CA LEU A 30 4.87 7.73 -4.02
C LEU A 30 3.94 6.70 -4.64
N LEU A 31 2.66 7.05 -4.74
CA LEU A 31 1.61 6.11 -5.13
C LEU A 31 1.05 6.45 -6.50
N ARG A 32 0.90 5.42 -7.34
CA ARG A 32 0.13 5.50 -8.58
C ARG A 32 -1.16 4.70 -8.40
N PHE A 33 -2.27 5.41 -8.27
CA PHE A 33 -3.58 4.78 -8.14
C PHE A 33 -4.07 4.22 -9.48
N ARG A 34 -4.84 3.14 -9.40
CA ARG A 34 -5.64 2.65 -10.53
C ARG A 34 -6.92 3.46 -10.64
N ASP A 35 -7.47 3.53 -11.84
CA ASP A 35 -8.78 4.16 -12.09
C ASP A 35 -9.89 3.43 -11.34
N VAL A 36 -9.79 2.09 -11.24
CA VAL A 36 -10.69 1.23 -10.46
C VAL A 36 -9.85 0.38 -9.51
N ALA A 37 -10.26 0.32 -8.24
CA ALA A 37 -9.63 -0.49 -7.22
C ALA A 37 -9.74 -2.00 -7.53
N ASP A 38 -8.70 -2.75 -7.19
CA ASP A 38 -8.60 -4.18 -7.46
C ASP A 38 -8.64 -4.96 -6.15
N TYR A 39 -9.79 -5.58 -5.88
CA TYR A 39 -10.05 -6.38 -4.68
C TYR A 39 -9.93 -7.90 -4.96
N ALA A 40 -9.34 -8.32 -6.09
CA ALA A 40 -9.28 -9.75 -6.44
C ALA A 40 -8.56 -10.62 -5.38
N ALA A 41 -7.62 -10.03 -4.64
CA ALA A 41 -6.90 -10.71 -3.56
C ALA A 41 -7.66 -10.74 -2.22
N THR A 42 -8.64 -9.83 -2.03
CA THR A 42 -9.46 -9.70 -0.81
C THR A 42 -10.92 -9.39 -1.16
N PRO A 43 -11.63 -10.32 -1.82
CA PRO A 43 -13.00 -10.07 -2.29
C PRO A 43 -13.99 -9.69 -1.19
N GLU A 44 -13.74 -10.17 0.04
CA GLU A 44 -14.54 -9.88 1.23
C GLU A 44 -14.49 -8.42 1.69
N LEU A 45 -13.50 -7.65 1.24
CA LEU A 45 -13.36 -6.21 1.53
C LEU A 45 -13.95 -5.33 0.42
N ALA A 46 -14.41 -5.94 -0.68
CA ALA A 46 -14.91 -5.20 -1.83
C ALA A 46 -16.23 -4.47 -1.47
N PRO A 47 -16.36 -3.17 -1.82
CA PRO A 47 -17.63 -2.45 -1.71
C PRO A 47 -18.66 -2.96 -2.71
N GLU A 48 -19.94 -2.66 -2.47
CA GLU A 48 -21.05 -3.02 -3.36
C GLU A 48 -20.91 -2.39 -4.76
N GLU A 49 -20.46 -1.14 -4.82
CA GLU A 49 -20.17 -0.42 -6.07
C GLU A 49 -18.66 -0.28 -6.27
N SER A 50 -18.21 -0.33 -7.53
CA SER A 50 -16.80 -0.14 -7.84
C SER A 50 -16.35 1.28 -7.46
N ILE A 51 -15.19 1.35 -6.82
CA ILE A 51 -14.56 2.62 -6.40
C ILE A 51 -13.19 2.78 -7.05
N SER A 52 -12.70 4.01 -7.09
CA SER A 52 -11.35 4.31 -7.57
C SER A 52 -10.28 3.79 -6.61
N GLY A 53 -9.05 3.62 -7.13
CA GLY A 53 -7.91 3.26 -6.29
C GLY A 53 -7.59 4.31 -5.21
N ARG A 54 -7.92 5.58 -5.47
CA ARG A 54 -7.78 6.67 -4.49
C ARG A 54 -8.78 6.50 -3.34
N GLU A 55 -10.04 6.23 -3.65
CA GLU A 55 -11.08 6.04 -2.63
C GLU A 55 -10.80 4.80 -1.77
N ALA A 56 -10.34 3.71 -2.40
CA ALA A 56 -9.91 2.52 -1.66
C ALA A 56 -8.75 2.83 -0.70
N TYR A 57 -7.76 3.59 -1.14
CA TYR A 57 -6.64 4.00 -0.28
C TYR A 57 -7.07 4.95 0.85
N GLN A 58 -8.02 5.84 0.60
CA GLN A 58 -8.58 6.69 1.65
C GLN A 58 -9.28 5.86 2.73
N LYS A 59 -10.08 4.85 2.35
CA LYS A 59 -10.68 3.94 3.33
C LYS A 59 -9.62 3.25 4.19
N TYR A 60 -8.51 2.81 3.61
CA TYR A 60 -7.39 2.25 4.37
C TYR A 60 -6.81 3.24 5.39
N ILE A 61 -6.59 4.50 5.00
CA ILE A 61 -6.14 5.56 5.92
C ILE A 61 -7.14 5.72 7.07
N ASP A 62 -8.42 5.84 6.75
CA ASP A 62 -9.49 6.05 7.74
C ASP A 62 -9.64 4.88 8.72
N HIS A 63 -9.20 3.67 8.35
CA HIS A 63 -9.20 2.49 9.23
C HIS A 63 -7.92 2.37 10.09
N THR A 64 -6.86 3.10 9.76
CA THR A 64 -5.53 2.93 10.39
C THR A 64 -5.09 4.12 11.23
N LEU A 65 -5.78 5.27 11.13
CA LEU A 65 -5.57 6.47 11.93
C LEU A 65 -6.70 6.66 12.95
#